data_AF-A0A2V6EU37-F1
#
_entry.id   AF-A0A2V6EU37-F1
#
_cell.length_a   1.000
_cell.length_b   1.000
_cell.length_c   1.000
_cell.angle_alpha   90.00
_cell.angle_beta   90.00
_cell.angle_gamma   90.00
#
_symmetry.space_group_name_H-M   'P 1'
#
loop_
_entity.id
_entity.type
_entity.pdbx_description
1 polymer ?
#
loop_
_entity_poly.entity_id
_entity_poly.type
_entity_poly.pdbx_seq_one_letter_code
_entity_poly.pdbx_strand_id
1 'polypeptide(L)'
;MPFFLVHDRLRALERTMMLEVEGGTKEWFLKLIRHEAAHAYNYAYHLPRNKKWEQIFGQTSDEGTPDSYRPRPFSRSYVVNLDDWYAQSHPDEDFAETFAVWLTPGLDWRTRYAGWKALQKLEYVDELMRSLAGQLPMHVPGYRVADYDCLNLKLKTYYARKRKLYEDTYPDFYDTDLRQLFGAPAGLTASSYLRLRRRRLLNAVCLWTNEKKYRVNELLTRLIDRCDHLGLHVHDDDPQQDFRVSAFITTLVMNYLFTGKFKRTKT
;
A
#
# COMPACT_ATOMS: atom_id res chain seq x y z
N MET A 1 0.00 12.91 -6.37
CA MET A 1 0.44 12.11 -7.54
C MET A 1 1.95 11.79 -7.51
N PRO A 2 2.35 10.51 -7.51
CA PRO A 2 3.76 10.12 -7.52
C PRO A 2 4.51 10.51 -8.80
N PHE A 3 5.63 11.22 -8.64
CA PHE A 3 6.39 11.76 -9.77
C PHE A 3 6.93 10.67 -10.71
N PHE A 4 7.23 9.47 -10.20
CA PHE A 4 7.81 8.40 -11.02
C PHE A 4 6.85 7.86 -12.08
N LEU A 5 5.55 8.15 -11.98
CA LEU A 5 4.56 7.74 -12.98
C LEU A 5 4.63 8.56 -14.27
N VAL A 6 5.29 9.71 -14.28
CA VAL A 6 5.31 10.62 -15.44
C VAL A 6 6.30 10.20 -16.54
N HIS A 7 7.19 9.22 -16.27
CA HIS A 7 8.23 8.83 -17.22
C HIS A 7 8.70 7.38 -17.02
N ASP A 8 8.86 6.61 -18.10
CA ASP A 8 9.20 5.17 -18.05
C ASP A 8 10.52 4.86 -17.34
N ARG A 9 11.56 5.67 -17.57
CA ARG A 9 12.83 5.55 -16.83
C ARG A 9 12.66 5.70 -15.31
N LEU A 10 11.76 6.56 -14.85
CA LEU A 10 11.48 6.71 -13.42
C LEU A 10 10.65 5.55 -12.88
N ARG A 11 9.70 5.03 -13.66
CA ARG A 11 9.00 3.77 -13.33
C ARG A 11 9.95 2.59 -13.23
N ALA A 12 10.91 2.49 -14.15
CA ALA A 12 11.94 1.45 -14.12
C ALA A 12 12.82 1.60 -12.88
N LEU A 13 13.26 2.83 -12.56
CA LEU A 13 14.02 3.11 -11.34
C LEU A 13 13.22 2.78 -10.08
N GLU A 14 11.95 3.19 -10.00
CA GLU A 14 11.05 2.84 -8.90
C GLU A 14 10.94 1.32 -8.74
N ARG A 15 10.72 0.60 -9.84
CA ARG A 15 10.68 -0.87 -9.82
C ARG A 15 12.00 -1.49 -9.37
N THR A 16 13.15 -0.96 -9.78
CA THR A 16 14.45 -1.47 -9.32
C THR A 16 14.63 -1.23 -7.82
N MET A 17 14.26 -0.04 -7.35
CA MET A 17 14.51 0.40 -5.98
C MET A 17 13.45 -0.11 -4.99
N MET A 18 12.22 -0.36 -5.43
CA MET A 18 11.07 -0.74 -4.60
C MET A 18 10.46 -2.11 -4.97
N LEU A 19 10.93 -2.78 -6.03
CA LEU A 19 10.35 -4.01 -6.64
C LEU A 19 8.93 -3.88 -7.20
N GLU A 20 8.24 -2.81 -6.87
CA GLU A 20 6.92 -2.47 -7.38
C GLU A 20 6.88 -1.00 -7.84
N VAL A 21 5.83 -0.67 -8.60
CA VAL A 21 5.53 0.70 -8.99
C VAL A 21 4.08 0.94 -8.61
N GLU A 22 3.85 1.68 -7.53
CA GLU A 22 2.52 2.22 -7.20
C GLU A 22 1.93 2.87 -8.45
N GLY A 23 0.79 2.39 -8.93
CA GLY A 23 0.12 2.96 -10.11
C GLY A 23 0.76 2.61 -11.43
N GLY A 24 1.61 1.58 -11.44
CA GLY A 24 2.18 1.03 -12.66
C GLY A 24 1.14 0.43 -13.61
N THR A 25 0.01 -0.06 -13.10
CA THR A 25 -1.12 -0.58 -13.90
C THR A 25 -2.22 0.47 -14.05
N LYS A 26 -3.01 0.36 -15.13
CA LYS A 26 -4.13 1.28 -15.40
C LYS A 26 -5.17 1.25 -14.28
N GLU A 27 -5.49 0.06 -13.79
CA GLU A 27 -6.51 -0.14 -12.76
C GLU A 27 -6.11 0.54 -11.46
N TRP A 28 -4.85 0.34 -11.04
CA TRP A 28 -4.32 0.94 -9.82
C TRP A 28 -4.16 2.46 -9.99
N PHE A 29 -3.63 2.91 -11.13
CA PHE A 29 -3.52 4.34 -11.44
C PHE A 29 -4.87 5.07 -11.33
N LEU A 30 -5.94 4.45 -11.81
CA LEU A 30 -7.29 5.02 -11.70
C LEU A 30 -7.80 5.08 -10.26
N LYS A 31 -7.42 4.14 -9.38
CA LYS A 31 -7.73 4.24 -7.95
C LYS A 31 -7.03 5.46 -7.33
N LEU A 32 -5.74 5.62 -7.62
CA LEU A 32 -4.92 6.71 -7.13
C LEU A 32 -5.42 8.08 -7.62
N ILE A 33 -5.71 8.22 -8.92
CA ILE A 33 -6.19 9.51 -9.45
C ILE A 33 -7.53 9.91 -8.85
N ARG A 34 -8.45 8.98 -8.61
CA ARG A 34 -9.73 9.30 -7.96
C ARG A 34 -9.53 9.72 -6.49
N HIS A 35 -8.61 9.05 -5.81
CA HIS A 35 -8.22 9.40 -4.45
C HIS A 35 -7.63 10.83 -4.39
N GLU A 36 -6.68 11.14 -5.27
CA GLU A 36 -6.05 12.46 -5.36
C GLU A 36 -7.06 13.56 -5.77
N ALA A 37 -8.01 13.21 -6.64
CA ALA A 37 -9.12 14.10 -6.97
C ALA A 37 -9.96 14.43 -5.74
N ALA A 38 -10.18 13.48 -4.83
CA ALA A 38 -10.89 13.74 -3.59
C ALA A 38 -10.21 14.83 -2.76
N HIS A 39 -8.88 14.76 -2.58
CA HIS A 39 -8.14 15.82 -1.88
C HIS A 39 -8.27 17.18 -2.56
N ALA A 40 -8.24 17.20 -3.90
CA ALA A 40 -8.45 18.43 -4.65
C ALA A 40 -9.85 19.03 -4.36
N TYR A 41 -10.90 18.22 -4.31
CA TYR A 41 -12.24 18.66 -3.91
C TYR A 41 -12.29 19.10 -2.44
N ASN A 42 -11.65 18.36 -1.54
CA ASN A 42 -11.56 18.66 -0.12
C ASN A 42 -11.00 20.07 0.11
N TYR A 43 -9.92 20.40 -0.61
CA TYR A 43 -9.28 21.71 -0.58
C TYR A 43 -10.12 22.80 -1.27
N ALA A 44 -10.58 22.55 -2.50
CA ALA A 44 -11.26 23.57 -3.31
C ALA A 44 -12.59 24.04 -2.71
N TYR A 45 -13.29 23.16 -1.99
CA TYR A 45 -14.58 23.44 -1.35
C TYR A 45 -14.51 23.56 0.17
N HIS A 46 -13.33 23.45 0.78
CA HIS A 46 -13.14 23.47 2.24
C HIS A 46 -14.07 22.50 2.99
N LEU A 47 -14.24 21.28 2.46
CA LEU A 47 -15.21 20.32 2.98
C LEU A 47 -15.04 19.99 4.49
N PRO A 48 -13.83 19.95 5.08
CA PRO A 48 -13.68 19.62 6.50
C PRO A 48 -14.28 20.66 7.44
N ARG A 49 -14.61 21.88 6.94
CA ARG A 49 -15.34 22.89 7.73
C ARG A 49 -16.83 22.56 7.92
N ASN A 50 -17.35 21.59 7.19
CA ASN A 50 -18.73 21.14 7.32
C ASN A 50 -18.87 20.22 8.54
N LYS A 51 -19.71 20.59 9.52
CA LYS A 51 -19.97 19.77 10.72
C LYS A 51 -20.43 18.34 10.41
N LYS A 52 -21.19 18.13 9.33
CA LYS A 52 -21.63 16.79 8.91
C LYS A 52 -20.45 15.96 8.39
N TRP A 53 -19.48 16.60 7.73
CA TRP A 53 -18.24 15.94 7.30
C TRP A 53 -17.45 15.45 8.52
N GLU A 54 -17.23 16.33 9.49
CA GLU A 54 -16.51 16.03 10.73
C GLU A 54 -17.16 14.91 11.54
N GLN A 55 -18.50 14.88 11.60
CA GLN A 55 -19.23 13.79 12.27
C GLN A 55 -19.06 12.43 11.59
N ILE A 56 -18.88 12.41 10.27
CA ILE A 56 -18.82 11.18 9.47
C ILE A 56 -17.39 10.63 9.39
N PHE A 57 -16.39 11.51 9.23
CA PHE A 57 -14.98 11.12 9.02
C PHE A 57 -14.10 11.39 10.24
N GLY A 58 -14.46 12.34 11.10
CA GLY A 58 -13.67 12.78 12.25
C GLY A 58 -13.05 14.16 12.05
N GLN A 59 -12.33 14.63 13.08
CA GLN A 59 -11.63 15.91 13.05
C GLN A 59 -10.27 15.79 12.35
N THR A 60 -10.00 16.70 11.43
CA THR A 60 -8.68 16.91 10.83
C THR A 60 -7.90 17.88 11.71
N SER A 61 -7.18 17.37 12.71
CA SER A 61 -6.24 18.19 13.48
C SER A 61 -4.82 17.61 13.37
N ASP A 62 -3.87 18.47 12.98
CA ASP A 62 -2.46 18.11 12.85
C ASP A 62 -1.86 17.60 14.19
N GLU A 63 -2.37 18.09 15.33
CA GLU A 63 -1.88 17.74 16.67
C GLU A 63 -2.27 16.33 17.15
N GLY A 64 -3.18 15.64 16.45
CA GLY A 64 -3.71 14.34 16.85
C GLY A 64 -3.33 13.16 15.95
N THR A 65 -2.67 13.39 14.82
CA THR A 65 -2.36 12.34 13.85
C THR A 65 -1.13 11.56 14.31
N PRO A 66 -1.27 10.29 14.73
CA PRO A 66 -0.12 9.51 15.18
C PRO A 66 0.83 9.25 14.02
N ASP A 67 2.15 9.35 14.24
CA ASP A 67 3.20 9.01 13.25
C ASP A 67 3.08 7.59 12.67
N SER A 68 2.29 6.72 13.32
CA SER A 68 1.95 5.39 12.83
C SER A 68 0.51 5.02 13.20
N TYR A 69 -0.27 4.57 12.22
CA TYR A 69 -1.58 4.00 12.45
C TYR A 69 -1.51 2.46 12.52
N ARG A 70 -2.25 1.85 13.45
CA ARG A 70 -2.41 0.39 13.53
C ARG A 70 -3.72 -0.03 12.88
N PRO A 71 -3.68 -0.70 11.71
CA PRO A 71 -4.89 -1.11 11.02
C PRO A 71 -5.76 -2.06 11.82
N ARG A 72 -7.08 -1.89 11.69
CA ARG A 72 -8.11 -2.83 12.15
C ARG A 72 -8.63 -3.61 10.93
N PRO A 73 -8.09 -4.80 10.61
CA PRO A 73 -8.30 -5.45 9.31
C PRO A 73 -9.71 -6.00 9.05
N PHE A 74 -10.56 -6.00 10.07
CA PHE A 74 -11.95 -6.47 9.99
C PHE A 74 -12.96 -5.34 10.23
N SER A 75 -12.48 -4.09 10.30
CA SER A 75 -13.37 -2.94 10.48
C SER A 75 -14.26 -2.79 9.25
N ARG A 76 -15.57 -2.84 9.47
CA ARG A 76 -16.59 -2.52 8.46
C ARG A 76 -16.93 -1.02 8.41
N SER A 77 -16.16 -0.19 9.11
CA SER A 77 -16.34 1.27 9.12
C SER A 77 -15.64 1.99 7.98
N TYR A 78 -14.79 1.30 7.21
CA TYR A 78 -13.98 1.89 6.16
C TYR A 78 -14.19 1.17 4.85
N VAL A 79 -14.08 1.91 3.75
CA VAL A 79 -14.03 1.31 2.42
C VAL A 79 -12.67 0.65 2.17
N VAL A 80 -12.60 -0.18 1.14
CA VAL A 80 -11.33 -0.77 0.67
C VAL A 80 -11.12 -0.33 -0.77
N ASN A 81 -10.15 0.57 -0.99
CA ASN A 81 -9.75 1.06 -2.33
C ASN A 81 -8.26 0.81 -2.59
N LEU A 82 -7.38 1.56 -1.92
CA LEU A 82 -5.94 1.30 -1.86
C LEU A 82 -5.62 0.24 -0.79
N ASP A 83 -4.42 -0.31 -0.87
CA ASP A 83 -3.95 -1.35 0.05
C ASP A 83 -3.58 -0.77 1.44
N ASP A 84 -3.10 -1.62 2.35
CA ASP A 84 -2.62 -1.23 3.70
C ASP A 84 -3.61 -0.46 4.61
N TRP A 85 -4.91 -0.55 4.32
CA TRP A 85 -5.95 0.11 5.12
C TRP A 85 -5.81 1.63 5.16
N TYR A 86 -5.41 2.21 4.03
CA TYR A 86 -5.11 3.64 3.90
C TYR A 86 -6.23 4.54 4.43
N ALA A 87 -7.49 4.17 4.20
CA ALA A 87 -8.68 4.86 4.72
C ALA A 87 -8.73 5.01 6.24
N GLN A 88 -7.92 4.26 7.00
CA GLN A 88 -7.90 4.31 8.45
C GLN A 88 -6.78 5.19 9.00
N SER A 89 -5.88 5.68 8.14
CA SER A 89 -4.69 6.43 8.56
C SER A 89 -5.02 7.85 9.05
N HIS A 90 -5.99 8.51 8.43
CA HIS A 90 -6.42 9.87 8.77
C HIS A 90 -7.84 10.14 8.23
N PRO A 91 -8.64 11.03 8.85
CA PRO A 91 -9.98 11.40 8.33
C PRO A 91 -10.00 11.89 6.88
N ASP A 92 -8.99 12.65 6.46
CA ASP A 92 -8.87 13.06 5.05
C ASP A 92 -8.66 11.89 4.11
N GLU A 93 -7.93 10.87 4.56
CA GLU A 93 -7.64 9.66 3.78
C GLU A 93 -8.86 8.73 3.72
N ASP A 94 -9.62 8.65 4.81
CA ASP A 94 -10.92 7.99 4.85
C ASP A 94 -11.91 8.61 3.85
N PHE A 95 -11.97 9.93 3.79
CA PHE A 95 -12.77 10.65 2.80
C PHE A 95 -12.26 10.37 1.38
N ALA A 96 -10.95 10.46 1.15
CA ALA A 96 -10.39 10.29 -0.18
C ALA A 96 -10.61 8.87 -0.74
N GLU A 97 -10.43 7.85 0.09
CA GLU A 97 -10.74 6.47 -0.25
C GLU A 97 -12.24 6.27 -0.50
N THR A 98 -13.10 6.85 0.34
CA THR A 98 -14.56 6.77 0.17
C THR A 98 -15.01 7.41 -1.13
N PHE A 99 -14.50 8.59 -1.45
CA PHE A 99 -14.75 9.29 -2.70
C PHE A 99 -14.27 8.47 -3.91
N ALA A 100 -13.09 7.87 -3.82
CA ALA A 100 -12.55 7.05 -4.90
C ALA A 100 -13.43 5.82 -5.21
N VAL A 101 -13.96 5.16 -4.16
CA VAL A 101 -14.93 4.07 -4.32
C VAL A 101 -16.24 4.57 -4.94
N TRP A 102 -16.80 5.67 -4.42
CA TRP A 102 -18.03 6.27 -4.94
C TRP A 102 -17.92 6.64 -6.43
N LEU A 103 -16.79 7.18 -6.85
CA LEU A 103 -16.52 7.60 -8.23
C LEU A 103 -16.13 6.43 -9.16
N THR A 104 -16.05 5.20 -8.67
CA THR A 104 -15.65 4.04 -9.49
C THR A 104 -16.78 3.65 -10.47
N PRO A 105 -16.56 3.73 -11.79
CA PRO A 105 -17.61 3.43 -12.77
C PRO A 105 -18.09 1.98 -12.69
N GLY A 106 -19.42 1.78 -12.76
CA GLY A 106 -20.04 0.46 -12.78
C GLY A 106 -20.01 -0.29 -11.44
N LEU A 107 -19.46 0.30 -10.38
CA LEU A 107 -19.45 -0.31 -9.06
C LEU A 107 -20.76 -0.02 -8.32
N ASP A 108 -21.54 -1.06 -8.05
CA ASP A 108 -22.68 -0.97 -7.12
C ASP A 108 -22.17 -0.98 -5.68
N TRP A 109 -21.76 0.19 -5.20
CA TRP A 109 -21.26 0.35 -3.84
C TRP A 109 -22.35 0.14 -2.78
N ARG A 110 -23.64 0.34 -3.11
CA ARG A 110 -24.75 0.12 -2.18
C ARG A 110 -24.88 -1.35 -1.85
N THR A 111 -24.86 -2.22 -2.86
CA THR A 111 -24.84 -3.66 -2.65
C THR A 111 -23.54 -4.12 -2.01
N ARG A 112 -22.38 -3.63 -2.49
CA ARG A 112 -21.06 -4.06 -2.00
C ARG A 112 -20.85 -3.79 -0.51
N TYR A 113 -21.30 -2.64 -0.02
CA TYR A 113 -21.12 -2.21 1.36
C TYR A 113 -22.42 -2.35 2.19
N ALA A 114 -23.40 -3.13 1.74
CA ALA A 114 -24.63 -3.39 2.48
C ALA A 114 -24.32 -3.93 3.89
N GLY A 115 -24.90 -3.29 4.92
CA GLY A 115 -24.68 -3.65 6.32
C GLY A 115 -23.32 -3.22 6.90
N TRP A 116 -22.52 -2.43 6.18
CA TRP A 116 -21.27 -1.85 6.68
C TRP A 116 -21.51 -0.41 7.13
N LYS A 117 -20.80 0.03 8.17
CA LYS A 117 -20.82 1.45 8.60
C LYS A 117 -20.24 2.37 7.51
N ALA A 118 -19.33 1.86 6.68
CA ALA A 118 -18.79 2.58 5.53
C ALA A 118 -19.86 3.02 4.52
N LEU A 119 -21.02 2.34 4.47
CA LEU A 119 -22.11 2.72 3.58
C LEU A 119 -22.63 4.13 3.86
N GLN A 120 -22.72 4.52 5.13
CA GLN A 120 -23.16 5.86 5.53
C GLN A 120 -22.23 6.94 4.99
N LYS A 121 -20.91 6.65 4.91
CA LYS A 121 -19.92 7.56 4.33
C LYS A 121 -20.11 7.70 2.82
N LEU A 122 -20.37 6.60 2.12
CA LEU A 122 -20.65 6.59 0.67
C LEU A 122 -21.94 7.36 0.34
N GLU A 123 -23.00 7.16 1.13
CA GLU A 123 -24.25 7.90 1.00
C GLU A 123 -24.05 9.40 1.24
N TYR A 124 -23.26 9.75 2.27
CA TYR A 124 -22.89 11.13 2.54
C TYR A 124 -22.11 11.76 1.38
N VAL A 125 -21.12 11.06 0.81
CA VAL A 125 -20.37 11.57 -0.35
C VAL A 125 -21.28 11.76 -1.57
N ASP A 126 -22.21 10.84 -1.83
CA ASP A 126 -23.20 10.97 -2.92
C ASP A 126 -24.08 12.21 -2.75
N GLU A 127 -24.60 12.46 -1.54
CA GLU A 127 -25.36 13.67 -1.21
C GLU A 127 -24.51 14.93 -1.36
N LEU A 128 -23.29 14.91 -0.82
CA LEU A 128 -22.35 16.04 -0.85
C LEU A 128 -22.02 16.43 -2.29
N MET A 129 -21.61 15.48 -3.13
CA MET A 129 -21.25 15.78 -4.51
C MET A 129 -22.42 16.29 -5.35
N ARG A 130 -23.65 15.81 -5.09
CA ARG A 130 -24.85 16.37 -5.71
C ARG A 130 -25.11 17.81 -5.29
N SER A 131 -24.87 18.15 -4.02
CA SER A 131 -25.05 19.53 -3.53
C SER A 131 -24.02 20.51 -4.09
N LEU A 132 -22.82 20.04 -4.42
CA LEU A 132 -21.76 20.83 -5.05
C LEU A 132 -21.95 20.97 -6.57
N ALA A 133 -22.83 20.17 -7.19
CA ALA A 133 -23.03 20.20 -8.63
C ALA A 133 -23.51 21.59 -9.08
N GLY A 134 -22.78 22.19 -10.03
CA GLY A 134 -23.06 23.56 -10.52
C GLY A 134 -22.55 24.68 -9.62
N GLN A 135 -21.96 24.38 -8.46
CA GLN A 135 -21.34 25.37 -7.59
C GLN A 135 -19.86 25.56 -7.92
N LEU A 136 -19.44 26.81 -8.00
CA LEU A 136 -18.02 27.13 -8.17
C LEU A 136 -17.24 26.79 -6.89
N PRO A 137 -16.01 26.25 -7.02
CA PRO A 137 -15.13 26.05 -5.88
C PRO A 137 -14.85 27.37 -5.16
N MET A 138 -14.82 27.31 -3.83
CA MET A 138 -14.63 28.48 -2.97
C MET A 138 -13.18 28.99 -3.01
N HIS A 139 -12.23 28.08 -3.19
CA HIS A 139 -10.82 28.39 -3.21
C HIS A 139 -10.17 27.86 -4.49
N VAL A 140 -9.84 28.77 -5.40
CA VAL A 140 -9.07 28.49 -6.62
C VAL A 140 -7.86 29.42 -6.62
N PRO A 141 -6.74 29.03 -6.02
CA PRO A 141 -5.55 29.85 -6.05
C PRO A 141 -5.09 29.98 -7.51
N GLY A 142 -4.60 31.16 -7.89
CA GLY A 142 -3.99 31.34 -9.21
C GLY A 142 -2.79 30.41 -9.37
N TYR A 143 -2.63 29.83 -10.57
CA TYR A 143 -1.52 28.92 -10.86
C TYR A 143 -0.18 29.67 -10.75
N ARG A 144 0.67 29.27 -9.80
CA ARG A 144 1.99 29.88 -9.54
C ARG A 144 3.08 28.82 -9.67
N VAL A 145 3.79 28.82 -10.79
CA VAL A 145 4.85 27.84 -11.09
C VAL A 145 5.89 27.75 -9.97
N ALA A 146 6.29 28.87 -9.39
CA ALA A 146 7.29 28.93 -8.32
C ALA A 146 6.87 28.20 -7.02
N ASP A 147 5.58 28.13 -6.71
CA ASP A 147 5.07 27.43 -5.52
C ASP A 147 5.09 25.90 -5.71
N TYR A 148 5.16 25.44 -6.96
CA TYR A 148 5.18 24.03 -7.35
C TYR A 148 6.56 23.53 -7.83
N ASP A 149 7.58 24.39 -7.84
CA ASP A 149 8.99 24.03 -8.07
C ASP A 149 9.66 23.50 -6.78
N CYS A 150 8.88 22.74 -6.01
CA CYS A 150 9.19 22.37 -4.62
C CYS A 150 9.88 21.01 -4.48
N LEU A 151 10.03 20.25 -5.57
CA LEU A 151 10.76 18.99 -5.59
C LEU A 151 12.22 19.18 -6.04
N ASN A 152 12.96 20.07 -5.37
CA ASN A 152 14.42 20.15 -5.51
C ASN A 152 15.12 19.03 -4.70
N LEU A 153 14.67 17.79 -4.91
CA LEU A 153 15.17 16.62 -4.22
C LEU A 153 15.86 15.70 -5.23
N LYS A 154 17.17 15.49 -5.06
CA LYS A 154 17.91 14.51 -5.86
C LYS A 154 17.26 13.13 -5.70
N LEU A 155 17.06 12.40 -6.79
CA LEU A 155 16.50 11.04 -6.77
C LEU A 155 17.23 10.13 -5.77
N LYS A 156 18.57 10.21 -5.71
CA LYS A 156 19.39 9.48 -4.72
C LYS A 156 18.93 9.76 -3.29
N THR A 157 18.67 11.02 -2.96
CA THR A 157 18.22 11.44 -1.63
C THR A 157 16.78 11.00 -1.37
N TYR A 158 15.89 11.11 -2.36
CA TYR A 158 14.52 10.59 -2.27
C TYR A 158 14.51 9.10 -1.92
N TYR A 159 15.22 8.27 -2.69
CA TYR A 159 15.26 6.83 -2.44
C TYR A 159 16.00 6.46 -1.15
N ALA A 160 17.00 7.23 -0.73
CA ALA A 160 17.63 7.04 0.58
C ALA A 160 16.67 7.33 1.74
N ARG A 161 15.83 8.36 1.63
CA ARG A 161 14.79 8.67 2.63
C ARG A 161 13.68 7.63 2.62
N LYS A 162 13.19 7.25 1.43
CA LYS A 162 12.18 6.19 1.26
C LYS A 162 12.68 4.86 1.84
N ARG A 163 13.97 4.53 1.65
CA ARG A 163 14.62 3.40 2.35
C ARG A 163 14.48 3.46 3.84
N LYS A 164 14.89 4.58 4.45
CA LYS A 164 14.88 4.76 5.90
C LYS A 164 13.46 4.69 6.48
N LEU A 165 12.47 5.23 5.76
CA LEU A 165 11.07 5.25 6.20
C LEU A 165 10.39 3.88 6.07
N TYR A 166 10.67 3.16 4.98
CA TYR A 166 10.14 1.82 4.69
C TYR A 166 11.19 0.73 4.93
N GLU A 167 12.05 0.91 5.94
CA GLU A 167 13.14 -0.03 6.24
C GLU A 167 12.62 -1.47 6.32
N ASP A 168 11.38 -1.66 6.81
CA ASP A 168 10.73 -2.95 6.99
C ASP A 168 10.03 -3.54 5.74
N THR A 169 9.95 -2.77 4.65
CA THR A 169 9.25 -3.11 3.38
C THR A 169 10.21 -3.10 2.17
N TYR A 170 11.48 -2.75 2.39
CA TYR A 170 12.43 -2.48 1.32
C TYR A 170 13.00 -3.76 0.66
N PRO A 171 13.36 -3.74 -0.64
CA PRO A 171 13.94 -4.88 -1.35
C PRO A 171 15.19 -5.49 -0.70
N ASP A 172 16.07 -4.65 -0.13
CA ASP A 172 17.31 -5.10 0.51
C ASP A 172 17.10 -5.62 1.95
N PHE A 173 15.91 -5.42 2.52
CA PHE A 173 15.62 -5.75 3.92
C PHE A 173 15.75 -7.24 4.20
N TYR A 174 15.32 -8.05 3.23
CA TYR A 174 15.43 -9.50 3.31
C TYR A 174 16.75 -10.01 2.75
N ASP A 175 17.61 -9.17 2.15
CA ASP A 175 18.80 -9.65 1.44
C ASP A 175 19.72 -10.51 2.29
N THR A 176 19.99 -10.08 3.52
CA THR A 176 20.84 -10.82 4.45
C THR A 176 20.22 -12.17 4.79
N ASP A 177 18.91 -12.17 5.07
CA ASP A 177 18.18 -13.39 5.41
C ASP A 177 18.04 -14.32 4.18
N LEU A 178 17.83 -13.76 2.99
CA LEU A 178 17.74 -14.47 1.71
C LEU A 178 19.10 -15.06 1.30
N ARG A 179 20.20 -14.32 1.47
CA ARG A 179 21.57 -14.83 1.25
C ARG A 179 21.90 -15.94 2.24
N GLN A 180 21.43 -15.84 3.48
CA GLN A 180 21.58 -16.91 4.47
C GLN A 180 20.74 -18.14 4.12
N LEU A 181 19.52 -17.93 3.59
CA LEU A 181 18.59 -19.00 3.23
C LEU A 181 18.96 -19.68 1.90
N PHE A 182 19.51 -18.92 0.96
CA PHE A 182 19.82 -19.34 -0.42
C PHE A 182 21.27 -18.98 -0.80
N GLY A 183 22.21 -19.44 0.02
CA GLY A 183 23.63 -19.15 -0.13
C GLY A 183 24.43 -20.16 -0.97
N ALA A 184 23.77 -21.06 -1.69
CA ALA A 184 24.47 -22.07 -2.47
C ALA A 184 25.26 -21.42 -3.62
N PRO A 185 26.48 -21.89 -3.95
CA PRO A 185 27.27 -21.33 -5.05
C PRO A 185 26.71 -21.70 -6.43
N ALA A 186 26.00 -22.83 -6.52
CA ALA A 186 25.35 -23.34 -7.72
C ALA A 186 24.20 -24.28 -7.32
N GLY A 187 23.32 -24.59 -8.27
CA GLY A 187 22.17 -25.47 -8.04
C GLY A 187 20.91 -24.91 -8.71
N LEU A 188 19.75 -25.24 -8.14
CA LEU A 188 18.49 -24.67 -8.60
C LEU A 188 18.44 -23.19 -8.20
N THR A 189 18.03 -22.31 -9.12
CA THR A 189 17.82 -20.89 -8.77
C THR A 189 16.77 -20.78 -7.66
N ALA A 190 17.01 -19.95 -6.65
CA ALA A 190 16.11 -19.80 -5.50
C ALA A 190 14.69 -19.34 -5.92
N SER A 191 14.60 -18.51 -6.95
CA SER A 191 13.32 -18.09 -7.54
C SER A 191 12.52 -19.26 -8.10
N SER A 192 13.16 -20.14 -8.90
CA SER A 192 12.53 -21.36 -9.41
C SER A 192 12.13 -22.29 -8.28
N TYR A 193 12.99 -22.50 -7.28
CA TYR A 193 12.68 -23.28 -6.09
C TYR A 193 11.38 -22.80 -5.41
N LEU A 194 11.28 -21.49 -5.16
CA LEU A 194 10.12 -20.86 -4.56
C LEU A 194 8.87 -20.95 -5.46
N ARG A 195 9.00 -20.76 -6.77
CA ARG A 195 7.90 -20.91 -7.75
C ARG A 195 7.34 -22.34 -7.77
N LEU A 196 8.21 -23.35 -7.81
CA LEU A 196 7.84 -24.78 -7.77
C LEU A 196 7.06 -25.13 -6.50
N ARG A 197 7.41 -24.52 -5.36
CA ARG A 197 6.82 -24.82 -4.05
C ARG A 197 5.74 -23.84 -3.60
N ARG A 198 5.39 -22.88 -4.45
CA ARG A 198 4.52 -21.73 -4.13
C ARG A 198 3.24 -22.13 -3.40
N ARG A 199 2.49 -23.08 -3.96
CA ARG A 199 1.19 -23.52 -3.40
C ARG A 199 1.35 -24.14 -2.01
N ARG A 200 2.39 -24.95 -1.80
CA ARG A 200 2.66 -25.63 -0.53
C ARG A 200 3.08 -24.61 0.54
N LEU A 201 3.98 -23.69 0.21
CA LEU A 201 4.42 -22.61 1.09
C LEU A 201 3.23 -21.71 1.49
N LEU A 202 2.40 -21.30 0.53
CA LEU A 202 1.21 -20.49 0.81
C LEU A 202 0.24 -21.17 1.77
N ASN A 203 -0.07 -22.44 1.51
CA ASN A 203 -0.99 -23.18 2.37
C ASN A 203 -0.42 -23.36 3.78
N ALA A 204 0.87 -23.69 3.91
CA ALA A 204 1.52 -23.86 5.20
C ALA A 204 1.51 -22.56 6.01
N VAL A 205 1.86 -21.43 5.39
CA VAL A 205 1.91 -20.12 6.08
C VAL A 205 0.50 -19.64 6.44
N CYS A 206 -0.45 -19.68 5.50
CA CYS A 206 -1.82 -19.22 5.76
C CYS A 206 -2.54 -20.03 6.85
N LEU A 207 -2.25 -21.34 6.96
CA LEU A 207 -2.85 -22.20 7.98
C LEU A 207 -2.56 -21.70 9.40
N TRP A 208 -1.32 -21.29 9.67
CA TRP A 208 -0.87 -20.92 11.02
C TRP A 208 -0.98 -19.43 11.32
N THR A 209 -0.97 -18.57 10.29
CA THR A 209 -1.02 -17.11 10.44
C THR A 209 -2.43 -16.54 10.39
N ASN A 210 -3.42 -17.32 9.91
CA ASN A 210 -4.77 -16.85 9.59
C ASN A 210 -4.80 -15.65 8.61
N GLU A 211 -3.70 -15.40 7.88
CA GLU A 211 -3.58 -14.28 6.97
C GLU A 211 -4.17 -14.60 5.58
N LYS A 212 -4.70 -13.57 4.92
CA LYS A 212 -5.32 -13.71 3.60
C LYS A 212 -4.29 -14.19 2.57
N LYS A 213 -4.64 -15.26 1.83
CA LYS A 213 -3.78 -15.88 0.80
C LYS A 213 -3.18 -14.88 -0.18
N TYR A 214 -3.91 -13.83 -0.58
CA TYR A 214 -3.40 -12.84 -1.53
C TYR A 214 -2.19 -12.05 -0.98
N ARG A 215 -2.16 -11.73 0.32
CA ARG A 215 -1.08 -10.95 0.95
C ARG A 215 0.19 -11.77 1.10
N VAL A 216 0.03 -13.01 1.55
CA VAL A 216 1.16 -13.96 1.62
C VAL A 216 1.71 -14.23 0.21
N ASN A 217 0.83 -14.30 -0.79
CA ASN A 217 1.21 -14.47 -2.19
C ASN A 217 1.98 -13.28 -2.75
N GLU A 218 1.60 -12.05 -2.38
CA GLU A 218 2.31 -10.83 -2.77
C GLU A 218 3.69 -10.74 -2.11
N LEU A 219 3.80 -11.04 -0.81
CA LEU A 219 5.10 -11.17 -0.14
C LEU A 219 5.97 -12.22 -0.86
N LEU A 220 5.42 -13.39 -1.17
CA LEU A 220 6.16 -14.44 -1.85
C LEU A 220 6.60 -14.03 -3.27
N THR A 221 5.79 -13.27 -4.01
CA THR A 221 6.20 -12.69 -5.30
C THR A 221 7.42 -11.79 -5.12
N ARG A 222 7.38 -10.87 -4.15
CA ARG A 222 8.51 -9.95 -3.87
C ARG A 222 9.79 -10.70 -3.50
N LEU A 223 9.70 -11.76 -2.69
CA LEU A 223 10.84 -12.61 -2.35
C LEU A 223 11.40 -13.36 -3.57
N ILE A 224 10.54 -13.87 -4.45
CA ILE A 224 10.95 -14.55 -5.70
C ILE A 224 11.72 -13.58 -6.60
N ASP A 225 11.17 -12.39 -6.84
CA ASP A 225 11.78 -11.39 -7.71
C ASP A 225 13.11 -10.90 -7.12
N ARG A 226 13.19 -10.79 -5.79
CA ARG A 226 14.44 -10.44 -5.11
C ARG A 226 15.51 -11.52 -5.23
N CYS A 227 15.13 -12.80 -5.08
CA CYS A 227 16.04 -13.92 -5.30
C CYS A 227 16.62 -13.93 -6.74
N ASP A 228 15.79 -13.62 -7.74
CA ASP A 228 16.23 -13.48 -9.14
C ASP A 228 17.25 -12.34 -9.29
N HIS A 229 16.97 -11.16 -8.71
CA HIS A 229 17.87 -10.00 -8.77
C HIS A 229 19.22 -10.26 -8.10
N LEU A 230 19.22 -11.01 -7.00
CA LEU A 230 20.43 -11.34 -6.24
C LEU A 230 21.22 -12.53 -6.82
N GLY A 231 20.66 -13.25 -7.81
CA GLY A 231 21.29 -14.44 -8.40
C GLY A 231 21.47 -15.59 -7.40
N LEU A 232 20.51 -15.78 -6.48
CA LEU A 232 20.64 -16.76 -5.40
C LEU A 232 20.29 -18.18 -5.85
N HIS A 233 20.96 -19.17 -5.25
CA HIS A 233 20.79 -20.58 -5.56
C HIS A 233 20.54 -21.41 -4.30
N VAL A 234 19.98 -22.58 -4.50
CA VAL A 234 19.72 -23.57 -3.45
C VAL A 234 20.27 -24.92 -3.87
N HIS A 235 20.81 -25.65 -2.90
CA HIS A 235 21.18 -27.05 -3.08
C HIS A 235 19.90 -27.90 -3.22
N ASP A 236 19.92 -28.87 -4.13
CA ASP A 236 18.73 -29.68 -4.45
C ASP A 236 18.44 -30.75 -3.38
N ASP A 237 19.38 -30.97 -2.46
CA ASP A 237 19.43 -32.09 -1.53
C ASP A 237 19.29 -31.72 -0.05
N ASP A 238 18.97 -30.47 0.31
CA ASP A 238 18.67 -30.12 1.71
C ASP A 238 17.19 -30.40 2.06
N PRO A 239 16.88 -31.50 2.79
CA PRO A 239 15.50 -31.85 3.14
C PRO A 239 14.86 -30.88 4.14
N GLN A 240 15.64 -30.02 4.80
CA GLN A 240 15.14 -29.02 5.76
C GLN A 240 14.85 -27.67 5.10
N GLN A 241 15.21 -27.48 3.83
CA GLN A 241 15.10 -26.18 3.18
C GLN A 241 13.66 -25.67 3.14
N ASP A 242 12.70 -26.55 2.85
CA ASP A 242 11.27 -26.23 2.87
C ASP A 242 10.78 -25.75 4.23
N PHE A 243 11.30 -26.34 5.30
CA PHE A 243 10.97 -25.97 6.66
C PHE A 243 11.53 -24.58 7.00
N ARG A 244 12.81 -24.32 6.70
CA ARG A 244 13.45 -23.01 6.95
C ARG A 244 12.76 -21.89 6.18
N VAL A 245 12.42 -22.13 4.92
CA VAL A 245 11.70 -21.16 4.07
C VAL A 245 10.30 -20.89 4.64
N SER A 246 9.56 -21.94 5.03
CA SER A 246 8.22 -21.77 5.61
C SER A 246 8.25 -21.02 6.93
N ALA A 247 9.23 -21.33 7.80
CA ALA A 247 9.44 -20.64 9.07
C ALA A 247 9.77 -19.16 8.85
N PHE A 248 10.69 -18.85 7.93
CA PHE A 248 11.06 -17.48 7.57
C PHE A 248 9.84 -16.68 7.10
N ILE A 249 9.09 -17.17 6.12
CA ILE A 249 7.89 -16.48 5.60
C ILE A 249 6.84 -16.31 6.71
N THR A 250 6.66 -17.32 7.56
CA THR A 250 5.73 -17.24 8.71
C THR A 250 6.16 -16.15 9.69
N THR A 251 7.45 -16.06 10.03
CA THR A 251 7.98 -15.01 10.91
C THR A 251 7.73 -13.62 10.32
N LEU A 252 7.95 -13.46 9.01
CA LEU A 252 7.66 -12.19 8.31
C LEU A 252 6.17 -11.83 8.45
N VAL A 253 5.27 -12.74 8.07
CA VAL A 253 3.82 -12.51 8.12
C VAL A 253 3.36 -12.20 9.55
N MET A 254 3.83 -12.95 10.55
CA MET A 254 3.44 -12.74 11.95
C MET A 254 3.97 -11.41 12.50
N ASN A 255 5.21 -11.04 12.18
CA ASN A 255 5.73 -9.73 12.57
C ASN A 255 4.86 -8.61 11.99
N TYR A 256 4.48 -8.70 10.70
CA TYR A 256 3.63 -7.71 10.07
C TYR A 256 2.26 -7.63 10.74
N LEU A 257 1.65 -8.77 11.07
CA LEU A 257 0.37 -8.83 11.79
C LEU A 257 0.42 -8.15 13.17
N PHE A 258 1.50 -8.34 13.93
CA PHE A 258 1.59 -7.84 15.32
C PHE A 258 2.13 -6.41 15.43
N THR A 259 2.95 -5.99 14.47
CA THR A 259 3.70 -4.72 14.58
C THR A 259 3.44 -3.75 13.43
N GLY A 260 2.73 -4.19 12.37
CA GLY A 260 2.66 -3.48 11.10
C GLY A 260 3.98 -3.53 10.30
N LYS A 261 4.99 -4.26 10.78
CA LYS A 261 6.36 -4.34 10.22
C LYS A 261 6.79 -5.79 10.08
N PHE A 262 7.49 -6.17 9.00
CA PHE A 262 7.87 -7.57 8.75
C PHE A 262 9.06 -8.07 9.60
N LYS A 263 9.84 -7.21 10.27
CA LYS A 263 10.89 -7.57 11.24
C LYS A 263 10.90 -6.59 12.41
N ARG A 264 11.46 -7.00 13.54
CA ARG A 264 11.74 -6.09 14.66
C ARG A 264 13.05 -5.34 14.38
N THR A 265 13.01 -4.01 14.41
CA THR A 265 14.21 -3.19 14.54
C THR A 265 14.86 -3.50 15.89
N LYS A 266 16.14 -3.92 15.87
CA LYS A 266 16.93 -3.98 17.09
C LYS A 266 17.25 -2.55 17.50
N THR A 267 16.76 -2.14 18.67
CA THR A 267 17.28 -0.99 19.41
C THR A 267 18.70 -1.25 19.88
#